data_AF-A0A3S0Z864-F1
#
_entry.id   AF-A0A3S0Z864-F1
#
_cell.length_a   1.000
_cell.length_b   1.000
_cell.length_c   1.000
_cell.angle_alpha   90.00
_cell.angle_beta   90.00
_cell.angle_gamma   90.00
#
_symmetry.space_group_name_H-M   'P 1'
#
loop_
_entity.id
_entity.type
_entity.pdbx_description
1 polymer ?
#
loop_
_entity_poly.entity_id
_entity_poly.type
_entity_poly.pdbx_seq_one_letter_code
_entity_poly.pdbx_strand_id
1 'polypeptide(L)'
;EEGKQTTLSEAVNTNSCISSQILVSWNAGGSEVAQCTTQGCYARYSVLSADKSSTLTISSVSRTDPFNMETRWTISLCGGSPITVCNKLEVYALPENPSCTVREEPDSGDTRSVTVSCSNSKVYPRAECRFYSKRDNGDSVQINNQITYSHPEISGTPVY
;
A
#
# COMPACT_ATOMS: atom_id res chain seq x y z
N GLU A 1 2.23 -0.56 4.16
CA GLU A 1 3.63 -0.86 3.77
C GLU A 1 3.78 -2.32 3.35
N GLU A 2 4.49 -2.57 2.26
CA GLU A 2 4.87 -3.92 1.81
C GLU A 2 5.52 -4.74 2.94
N GLY A 3 5.14 -6.00 3.06
CA GLY A 3 5.64 -6.91 4.09
C GLY A 3 4.89 -6.84 5.43
N LYS A 4 4.11 -5.78 5.69
CA LYS A 4 3.37 -5.61 6.96
C LYS A 4 2.01 -6.30 6.97
N GLN A 5 1.50 -6.53 8.17
CA GLN A 5 0.15 -7.01 8.38
C GLN A 5 -0.87 -5.88 8.20
N THR A 6 -2.06 -6.21 7.69
CA THR A 6 -3.22 -5.33 7.70
C THR A 6 -4.51 -6.10 7.96
N THR A 7 -5.59 -5.39 8.30
CA THR A 7 -6.91 -5.96 8.60
C THR A 7 -7.99 -5.19 7.87
N LEU A 8 -8.91 -5.91 7.23
CA LEU A 8 -10.14 -5.37 6.64
C LEU A 8 -11.32 -5.94 7.41
N SER A 9 -12.30 -5.11 7.77
CA SER A 9 -13.48 -5.55 8.51
C SER A 9 -14.74 -4.93 7.93
N GLU A 10 -15.82 -5.70 7.92
CA GLU A 10 -17.14 -5.24 7.52
C GLU A 10 -18.22 -5.81 8.45
N ALA A 11 -19.24 -5.00 8.74
CA ALA A 11 -20.41 -5.44 9.48
C ALA A 11 -21.31 -6.28 8.55
N VAL A 12 -21.37 -7.58 8.77
CA VAL A 12 -22.20 -8.51 7.97
C VAL A 12 -22.98 -9.44 8.88
N ASN A 13 -24.27 -9.64 8.58
CA ASN A 13 -25.12 -10.54 9.36
C ASN A 13 -25.19 -11.92 8.72
N THR A 14 -24.30 -12.84 9.12
CA THR A 14 -24.24 -14.20 8.56
C THR A 14 -25.42 -15.07 8.98
N ASN A 15 -26.13 -14.73 10.07
CA ASN A 15 -27.36 -15.41 10.47
C ASN A 15 -28.51 -15.23 9.44
N SER A 16 -28.38 -14.26 8.53
CA SER A 16 -29.33 -14.12 7.42
C SER A 16 -29.14 -15.17 6.31
N CYS A 17 -28.04 -15.94 6.32
CA CYS A 17 -27.70 -16.95 5.30
C CYS A 17 -28.37 -18.32 5.52
N ILE A 18 -29.61 -18.35 5.98
CA ILE A 18 -30.34 -19.55 6.47
C ILE A 18 -30.36 -20.70 5.45
N SER A 19 -30.33 -20.39 4.14
CA SER A 19 -30.35 -21.37 3.05
C SER A 19 -29.06 -21.42 2.21
N SER A 20 -28.07 -20.58 2.51
CA SER A 20 -26.83 -20.51 1.72
C SER A 20 -25.74 -21.35 2.34
N GLN A 21 -25.09 -22.19 1.53
CA GLN A 21 -23.89 -22.91 1.96
C GLN A 21 -22.70 -21.96 2.16
N ILE A 22 -22.70 -20.83 1.46
CA ILE A 22 -21.68 -19.79 1.56
C ILE A 22 -22.18 -18.72 2.51
N LEU A 23 -21.42 -18.45 3.57
CA LEU A 23 -21.72 -17.37 4.50
C LEU A 23 -21.10 -16.06 4.01
N VAL A 24 -19.81 -16.09 3.70
CA VAL A 24 -19.04 -14.90 3.32
C VAL A 24 -18.01 -15.25 2.26
N SER A 25 -17.86 -14.43 1.23
CA SER A 25 -16.74 -14.48 0.29
C SER A 25 -16.00 -13.15 0.25
N TRP A 26 -14.69 -13.16 0.48
CA TRP A 26 -13.81 -12.01 0.32
C TRP A 26 -13.16 -12.03 -1.05
N ASN A 27 -13.14 -10.88 -1.71
CA ASN A 27 -12.55 -10.74 -3.02
C ASN A 27 -11.58 -9.56 -3.06
N ALA A 28 -10.50 -9.74 -3.82
CA ALA A 28 -9.50 -8.73 -4.13
C ALA A 28 -9.43 -8.58 -5.64
N GLY A 29 -9.73 -7.39 -6.17
CA GLY A 29 -9.69 -7.13 -7.61
C GLY A 29 -10.63 -8.01 -8.44
N GLY A 30 -11.70 -8.53 -7.82
CA GLY A 30 -12.64 -9.47 -8.44
C GLY A 30 -12.26 -10.95 -8.33
N SER A 31 -11.10 -11.28 -7.74
CA SER A 31 -10.70 -12.67 -7.47
C SER A 31 -11.04 -13.05 -6.02
N GLU A 32 -11.65 -14.21 -5.83
CA GLU A 32 -11.94 -14.73 -4.50
C GLU A 32 -10.63 -15.11 -3.78
N VAL A 33 -10.44 -14.58 -2.57
CA VAL A 33 -9.26 -14.83 -1.73
C VAL A 33 -9.62 -15.56 -0.45
N ALA A 34 -10.89 -15.53 -0.06
CA ALA A 34 -11.41 -16.35 1.03
C ALA A 34 -12.90 -16.62 0.87
N GLN A 35 -13.33 -17.80 1.28
CA GLN A 35 -14.72 -18.22 1.33
C GLN A 35 -14.99 -18.93 2.66
N CYS A 36 -15.98 -18.46 3.40
CA CYS A 36 -16.44 -19.05 4.64
C CYS A 36 -17.81 -19.71 4.45
N THR A 37 -17.93 -20.92 4.94
CA THR A 37 -19.14 -21.74 4.96
C THR A 37 -19.50 -22.11 6.40
N THR A 38 -20.61 -22.80 6.60
CA THR A 38 -21.00 -23.33 7.91
C THR A 38 -20.01 -24.39 8.45
N GLN A 39 -19.17 -24.97 7.58
CA GLN A 39 -18.19 -26.00 7.95
C GLN A 39 -16.80 -25.42 8.26
N GLY A 40 -16.57 -24.15 7.92
CA GLY A 40 -15.27 -23.48 8.07
C GLY A 40 -14.94 -22.56 6.90
N CYS A 41 -13.76 -21.93 6.97
CA CYS A 41 -13.26 -21.02 5.95
C CYS A 41 -12.12 -21.63 5.15
N TYR A 42 -12.26 -21.62 3.82
CA TYR A 42 -11.19 -21.85 2.88
C TYR A 42 -10.62 -20.50 2.45
N ALA A 43 -9.38 -20.18 2.82
CA ALA A 43 -8.87 -18.84 2.66
C ALA A 43 -7.36 -18.80 2.42
N ARG A 44 -6.92 -17.87 1.56
CA ARG A 44 -5.51 -17.48 1.40
C ARG A 44 -4.99 -16.71 2.61
N TYR A 45 -5.90 -16.06 3.36
CA TYR A 45 -5.62 -15.22 4.51
C TYR A 45 -6.48 -15.65 5.71
N SER A 46 -6.16 -15.16 6.90
CA SER A 46 -6.96 -15.50 8.08
C SER A 46 -8.29 -14.75 8.06
N VAL A 47 -9.40 -15.47 8.25
CA VAL A 47 -10.74 -14.87 8.35
C VAL A 47 -11.32 -15.20 9.71
N LEU A 48 -11.79 -14.17 10.39
CA LEU A 48 -12.66 -14.30 11.56
C LEU A 48 -14.05 -13.79 11.18
N SER A 49 -15.02 -14.69 11.08
CA SER A 49 -16.41 -14.32 10.86
C SER A 49 -17.23 -14.63 12.10
N ALA A 50 -17.73 -13.59 12.75
CA ALA A 50 -18.71 -13.65 13.81
C ALA A 50 -20.09 -13.26 13.26
N ASP A 51 -21.16 -13.62 13.96
CA ASP A 51 -22.57 -13.45 13.56
C ASP A 51 -22.93 -12.09 12.94
N LYS A 52 -22.21 -11.02 13.30
CA LYS A 52 -22.47 -9.63 12.87
C LYS A 52 -21.27 -8.93 12.23
N SER A 53 -20.14 -9.61 12.06
CA SER A 53 -18.95 -9.02 11.47
C SER A 53 -18.06 -10.07 10.81
N SER A 54 -17.38 -9.67 9.75
CA SER A 54 -16.31 -10.46 9.16
C SER A 54 -15.05 -9.62 9.09
N THR A 55 -13.94 -10.19 9.53
CA THR A 55 -12.62 -9.57 9.52
C THR A 55 -11.65 -10.46 8.77
N LEU A 56 -11.01 -9.89 7.75
CA LEU A 56 -9.92 -10.50 6.99
C LEU A 56 -8.59 -9.94 7.50
N THR A 57 -7.71 -10.81 7.99
CA THR A 57 -6.36 -10.48 8.43
C THR A 57 -5.34 -10.98 7.43
N ILE A 58 -4.61 -10.04 6.83
CA ILE A 58 -3.56 -10.29 5.85
C ILE A 58 -2.24 -10.13 6.57
N SER A 59 -1.50 -11.23 6.80
CA SER A 59 -0.26 -11.23 7.58
C SER A 59 0.87 -10.44 6.94
N SER A 60 0.94 -10.42 5.61
CA SER A 60 1.96 -9.71 4.85
C SER A 60 1.39 -9.23 3.53
N VAL A 61 1.19 -7.91 3.38
CA VAL A 61 0.77 -7.31 2.12
C VAL A 61 1.93 -7.31 1.13
N SER A 62 1.63 -7.53 -0.16
CA SER A 62 2.61 -7.51 -1.23
C SER A 62 2.15 -6.55 -2.33
N ARG A 63 3.06 -6.07 -3.19
CA ARG A 63 2.67 -5.36 -4.41
C ARG A 63 2.30 -6.28 -5.58
N THR A 64 2.40 -7.60 -5.41
CA THR A 64 1.99 -8.59 -6.42
C THR A 64 0.54 -9.05 -6.22
N ASP A 65 0.09 -10.03 -7.01
CA ASP A 65 -1.22 -10.67 -6.82
C ASP A 65 -1.43 -11.07 -5.35
N PRO A 66 -2.63 -10.84 -4.77
CA PRO A 66 -3.82 -10.22 -5.37
C PRO A 66 -3.91 -8.70 -5.22
N PHE A 67 -2.90 -8.04 -4.62
CA PHE A 67 -2.91 -6.61 -4.31
C PHE A 67 -2.52 -5.72 -5.48
N ASN A 68 -1.65 -6.21 -6.37
CA ASN A 68 -1.21 -5.54 -7.60
C ASN A 68 -0.95 -4.03 -7.43
N MET A 69 -0.21 -3.67 -6.36
CA MET A 69 0.02 -2.32 -5.83
C MET A 69 -1.21 -1.60 -5.27
N GLU A 70 -2.31 -1.59 -6.01
CA GLU A 70 -3.57 -0.95 -5.64
C GLU A 70 -4.73 -1.89 -5.95
N THR A 71 -5.52 -2.28 -4.95
CA THR A 71 -6.64 -3.20 -5.17
C THR A 71 -7.89 -2.83 -4.39
N ARG A 72 -9.04 -2.95 -5.05
CA ARG A 72 -10.36 -2.88 -4.42
C ARG A 72 -10.68 -4.21 -3.72
N TRP A 73 -11.19 -4.11 -2.49
CA TRP A 73 -11.60 -5.25 -1.69
C TRP A 73 -13.10 -5.23 -1.45
N THR A 74 -13.71 -6.37 -1.70
CA THR A 74 -15.15 -6.55 -1.54
C THR A 74 -15.46 -7.81 -0.73
N ILE A 75 -16.65 -7.82 -0.15
CA ILE A 75 -17.21 -8.93 0.59
C ILE A 75 -18.61 -9.24 0.06
N SER A 76 -18.89 -10.51 -0.21
CA SER A 76 -20.23 -10.98 -0.59
C SER A 76 -20.82 -11.78 0.57
N LEU A 77 -22.04 -11.41 0.98
CA LEU A 77 -22.79 -12.08 2.03
C LEU A 77 -23.80 -13.05 1.42
N CYS A 78 -23.85 -14.28 1.92
CA CYS A 78 -24.77 -15.33 1.48
C CYS A 78 -24.73 -15.68 -0.03
N GLY A 79 -23.63 -15.37 -0.73
CA GLY A 79 -23.55 -15.48 -2.21
C GLY A 79 -24.24 -14.34 -2.97
N GLY A 80 -24.65 -13.28 -2.28
CA GLY A 80 -25.24 -12.09 -2.87
C GLY A 80 -24.22 -11.14 -3.50
N SER A 81 -24.72 -9.96 -3.90
CA SER A 81 -23.91 -8.92 -4.53
C SER A 81 -22.75 -8.46 -3.62
N PRO A 82 -21.57 -8.19 -4.19
CA PRO A 82 -20.41 -7.75 -3.42
C PRO A 82 -20.60 -6.33 -2.86
N ILE A 83 -20.34 -6.18 -1.56
CA ILE A 83 -20.24 -4.94 -0.81
C ILE A 83 -18.78 -4.49 -0.83
N THR A 84 -18.53 -3.19 -0.98
CA THR A 84 -17.14 -2.68 -0.99
C THR A 84 -16.68 -2.36 0.41
N VAL A 85 -15.65 -3.06 0.86
CA VAL A 85 -15.02 -2.86 2.18
C VAL A 85 -13.91 -1.83 2.08
N CYS A 86 -13.10 -1.92 1.03
CA CYS A 86 -12.05 -0.95 0.75
C CYS A 86 -12.04 -0.63 -0.74
N ASN A 87 -12.29 0.63 -1.09
CA ASN A 87 -12.28 1.06 -2.48
C ASN A 87 -10.91 0.89 -3.13
N LYS A 88 -9.84 1.13 -2.36
CA LYS A 88 -8.47 1.09 -2.83
C LYS A 88 -7.51 0.88 -1.65
N LEU A 89 -7.01 -0.34 -1.52
CA LEU A 89 -5.91 -0.64 -0.62
C LEU A 89 -4.60 -0.45 -1.39
N GLU A 90 -3.82 0.56 -1.01
CA GLU A 90 -2.52 0.87 -1.61
C GLU A 90 -1.37 0.25 -0.80
N VAL A 91 -0.54 -0.55 -1.45
CA VAL A 91 0.64 -1.16 -0.84
C VAL A 91 1.88 -0.36 -1.25
N TYR A 92 2.30 0.57 -0.40
CA TYR A 92 3.50 1.36 -0.59
C TYR A 92 4.78 0.60 -0.17
N ALA A 93 5.90 0.96 -0.78
CA ALA A 93 7.24 0.50 -0.43
C ALA A 93 8.21 1.69 -0.36
N LEU A 94 8.95 1.80 0.74
CA LEU A 94 9.95 2.84 0.96
C LEU A 94 11.20 2.58 0.10
N PRO A 95 11.97 3.63 -0.27
CA PRO A 95 13.27 3.43 -0.89
C PRO A 95 14.22 2.67 0.07
N GLU A 96 14.77 1.54 -0.37
CA GLU A 96 15.71 0.77 0.46
C GLU A 96 17.08 1.44 0.55
N ASN A 97 17.59 2.01 -0.55
CA ASN A 97 18.92 2.61 -0.65
C ASN A 97 18.91 3.80 -1.61
N PRO A 98 18.37 4.96 -1.19
CA PRO A 98 18.34 6.11 -2.07
C PRO A 98 19.73 6.75 -2.08
N SER A 99 20.30 7.03 -3.26
CA SER A 99 21.66 7.56 -3.39
C SER A 99 21.71 8.84 -4.21
N CYS A 100 22.53 9.79 -3.75
CA CYS A 100 22.80 11.03 -4.46
C CYS A 100 24.27 11.09 -4.89
N THR A 101 24.51 11.43 -6.15
CA THR A 101 25.86 11.64 -6.69
C THR A 101 25.97 13.04 -7.27
N VAL A 102 27.09 13.70 -7.00
CA VAL A 102 27.44 14.99 -7.59
C VAL A 102 28.64 14.75 -8.50
N ARG A 103 28.52 15.14 -9.77
CA ARG A 103 29.60 15.05 -10.75
C ARG A 103 29.89 16.44 -11.28
N GLU A 104 31.12 16.89 -11.12
CA GLU A 104 31.61 18.09 -11.78
C GLU A 104 31.97 17.74 -13.22
N GLU A 105 31.46 18.51 -14.18
CA GLU A 105 31.80 18.35 -15.58
C GLU A 105 33.11 19.10 -15.88
N PRO A 106 33.94 18.62 -16.82
CA PRO A 106 35.20 19.27 -17.16
C PRO A 106 34.97 20.73 -17.60
N ASP A 107 35.81 21.63 -17.10
CA ASP A 107 35.75 23.07 -17.34
C ASP A 107 35.71 23.37 -18.85
N SER A 108 34.57 23.84 -19.36
CA SER A 108 34.38 24.27 -20.75
C SER A 108 34.42 25.78 -20.91
N GLY A 109 35.32 26.48 -20.18
CA GLY A 109 35.42 27.94 -20.17
C GLY A 109 34.75 28.58 -18.93
N ASP A 110 34.10 29.74 -19.10
CA ASP A 110 33.56 30.58 -18.01
C ASP A 110 32.41 29.96 -17.19
N THR A 111 31.99 28.73 -17.52
CA THR A 111 30.83 28.07 -16.87
C THR A 111 31.24 26.73 -16.29
N ARG A 112 31.21 26.62 -14.96
CA ARG A 112 31.31 25.34 -14.26
C ARG A 112 29.95 24.68 -14.20
N SER A 113 29.85 23.49 -14.78
CA SER A 113 28.62 22.69 -14.76
C SER A 113 28.74 21.56 -13.76
N VAL A 114 27.69 21.35 -12.98
CA VAL A 114 27.60 20.28 -11.99
C VAL A 114 26.34 19.48 -12.26
N THR A 115 26.50 18.17 -12.43
CA THR A 115 25.39 17.22 -12.56
C THR A 115 25.10 16.62 -11.19
N VAL A 116 23.86 16.80 -10.72
CA VAL A 116 23.37 16.14 -9.49
C VAL A 116 22.38 15.06 -9.90
N SER A 117 22.61 13.83 -9.44
CA SER A 117 21.73 12.70 -9.73
C SER A 117 21.25 12.07 -8.43
N CYS A 118 19.99 11.62 -8.43
CA CYS A 118 19.37 10.88 -7.34
C CYS A 118 18.75 9.61 -7.93
N SER A 119 19.03 8.46 -7.31
CA SER A 119 18.48 7.18 -7.74
C SER A 119 17.77 6.50 -6.58
N ASN A 120 16.51 6.14 -6.82
CA ASN A 120 15.67 5.35 -5.93
C ASN A 120 15.27 4.07 -6.67
N SER A 121 15.29 2.93 -5.99
CA SER A 121 14.88 1.64 -6.57
C SER A 121 13.75 1.02 -5.76
N LYS A 122 12.92 0.20 -6.42
CA LYS A 122 11.82 -0.59 -5.84
C LYS A 122 10.77 0.20 -5.03
N VAL A 123 10.72 1.52 -5.18
CA VAL A 123 9.82 2.41 -4.45
C VAL A 123 8.43 2.48 -5.09
N TYR A 124 7.38 2.58 -4.26
CA TYR A 124 6.02 2.85 -4.71
C TYR A 124 5.22 3.55 -3.60
N PRO A 125 4.35 4.54 -3.90
CA PRO A 125 4.28 5.27 -5.17
C PRO A 125 5.60 5.96 -5.50
N ARG A 126 5.73 6.52 -6.70
CA ARG A 126 6.98 7.15 -7.16
C ARG A 126 7.50 8.15 -6.12
N ALA A 127 8.73 7.97 -5.66
CA ALA A 127 9.37 8.93 -4.78
C ALA A 127 9.89 10.15 -5.56
N GLU A 128 9.80 11.31 -4.92
CA GLU A 128 10.40 12.56 -5.39
C GLU A 128 11.79 12.73 -4.78
N CYS A 129 12.77 13.06 -5.61
CA CYS A 129 14.05 13.59 -5.14
C CYS A 129 13.99 15.12 -5.21
N ARG A 130 14.26 15.80 -4.10
CA ARG A 130 14.30 17.27 -4.04
C ARG A 130 15.71 17.71 -3.68
N PHE A 131 16.23 18.66 -4.46
CA PHE A 131 17.52 19.27 -4.22
C PHE A 131 17.29 20.68 -3.70
N TYR A 132 17.98 21.03 -2.63
CA TYR A 132 17.89 22.36 -2.03
C TYR A 132 19.29 22.97 -2.01
N SER A 133 19.40 24.22 -2.47
CA SER A 133 20.61 25.00 -2.27
C SER A 133 20.60 25.56 -0.85
N LYS A 134 21.66 25.28 -0.09
CA LYS A 134 21.92 25.96 1.19
C LYS A 134 23.03 26.98 0.96
N ARG A 135 22.87 28.18 1.53
CA ARG A 135 23.96 29.17 1.66
C ARG A 135 24.29 29.27 3.15
N ASP A 136 25.55 29.09 3.53
CA ASP A 136 26.07 29.38 4.87
C ASP A 136 27.01 30.57 4.71
N ASN A 137 26.68 31.71 5.34
CA ASN A 137 27.54 32.89 5.45
C ASN A 137 28.26 33.37 4.17
N GLY A 138 27.69 33.15 2.99
CA GLY A 138 28.27 33.60 1.71
C GLY A 138 29.22 32.60 1.04
N ASP A 139 29.51 31.47 1.70
CA ASP A 139 30.31 30.37 1.15
C ASP A 139 29.44 29.32 0.44
N SER A 140 30.05 28.63 -0.52
CA SER A 140 29.43 27.52 -1.24
C SER A 140 29.24 26.35 -0.28
N VAL A 141 27.99 26.06 0.09
CA VAL A 141 27.68 24.91 0.94
C VAL A 141 27.52 23.68 0.06
N GLN A 142 28.11 22.57 0.52
CA GLN A 142 27.86 21.26 -0.09
C GLN A 142 26.35 21.03 -0.20
N ILE A 143 25.91 20.49 -1.33
CA ILE A 143 24.53 20.07 -1.54
C ILE A 143 24.26 18.99 -0.48
N ASN A 144 23.54 19.37 0.58
CA ASN A 144 23.13 18.42 1.61
C ASN A 144 22.13 17.46 0.95
N ASN A 145 22.60 16.24 0.67
CA ASN A 145 21.83 15.17 0.07
C ASN A 145 20.87 14.58 1.10
N GLN A 146 19.81 15.30 1.46
CA GLN A 146 18.77 14.77 2.33
C GLN A 146 17.57 14.34 1.48
N ILE A 147 17.31 13.03 1.46
CA ILE A 147 16.18 12.44 0.75
C ILE A 147 15.05 12.32 1.75
N THR A 148 14.03 13.16 1.60
CA THR A 148 12.84 13.15 2.46
C THR A 148 11.72 12.41 1.76
N TYR A 149 11.33 11.25 2.26
CA TYR A 149 10.12 10.55 1.84
C TYR A 149 9.04 10.71 2.90
N SER A 150 7.85 11.13 2.51
CA SER A 150 6.67 11.15 3.37
C SER A 150 5.51 10.47 2.65
N HIS A 151 4.84 9.56 3.36
CA HIS A 151 3.56 9.00 2.93
C HIS A 151 2.55 9.28 4.06
N PRO A 152 1.45 10.01 3.79
CA PRO A 152 0.37 10.15 4.75
C PRO A 152 -0.38 8.82 4.85
N GLU A 153 -0.21 8.09 5.95
CA GLU A 153 -1.09 6.96 6.27
C GLU A 153 -2.50 7.50 6.56
N ILE A 154 -3.43 7.27 5.66
CA ILE A 154 -4.85 7.53 5.94
C ILE A 154 -5.39 6.31 6.68
N SER A 155 -5.19 6.29 8.00
CA SER A 155 -5.94 5.43 8.92
C SER A 155 -7.38 5.95 9.00
N GLY A 156 -8.17 5.71 7.95
CA GLY A 156 -9.59 6.04 7.94
C GLY A 156 -10.39 4.94 8.60
N THR A 157 -10.79 5.12 9.88
CA THR A 157 -12.03 4.52 10.36
C THR A 157 -13.15 5.01 9.45
N PRO A 158 -13.99 4.14 8.87
CA PRO A 158 -15.11 4.57 8.04
C PRO A 158 -15.98 5.53 8.85
N VAL A 159 -16.12 6.77 8.35
CA VAL A 159 -17.10 7.73 8.87
C VAL A 159 -18.43 7.33 8.25
N TYR A 160 -19.32 6.76 9.06
CA TYR A 160 -20.75 6.64 8.77
C TYR A 160 -21.48 7.87 9.31
#